data_AF-A0AAU3PPI6-F1
#
_entry.id   AF-A0AAU3PPI6-F1
#
_cell.length_a   1.000
_cell.length_b   1.000
_cell.length_c   1.000
_cell.angle_alpha   90.00
_cell.angle_beta   90.00
_cell.angle_gamma   90.00
#
_symmetry.space_group_name_H-M   'P 1'
#
loop_
_entity.id
_entity.type
_entity.pdbx_description
1 polymer ?
#
loop_
_entity_poly.entity_id
_entity_poly.type
_entity_poly.pdbx_seq_one_letter_code
_entity_poly.pdbx_strand_id
1 'polypeptide(L)'
;MTEEPRTDLHDERATLATLLSANAELVVGVLRPGEGTPAVPVLAALSATRNLGNLVDDILHTLARQAREEGHTWAELGDLLGTSRQAAYQRFSGPMPPTGPFPPPPHFPPGPHGHPGGPRQQQVPPFPPRPQDSPGSGRSDHPPIPRPPVPPGAPGYPAPPCPTSPGGSPDHPAPPQFPSPPTPPR
;
A
#
# COMPACT_ATOMS: atom_id res chain seq x y z
N MET A 1 -7.88 -44.83 -10.99
CA MET A 1 -7.01 -44.29 -9.93
C MET A 1 -6.10 -43.29 -10.62
N THR A 2 -6.60 -42.07 -10.81
CA THR A 2 -5.89 -41.01 -11.54
C THR A 2 -5.32 -40.10 -10.47
N GLU A 3 -4.07 -40.33 -10.10
CA GLU A 3 -3.33 -39.37 -9.29
C GLU A 3 -2.91 -38.23 -10.20
N GLU A 4 -3.70 -37.15 -10.18
CA GLU A 4 -3.35 -35.84 -10.71
C GLU A 4 -2.00 -35.38 -10.13
N PRO A 5 -1.12 -34.74 -10.91
CA PRO A 5 0.27 -34.56 -10.54
C PRO A 5 0.41 -33.52 -9.42
N ARG A 6 0.80 -33.97 -8.23
CA ARG A 6 1.28 -33.10 -7.14
C ARG A 6 2.62 -32.40 -7.45
N THR A 7 3.14 -32.58 -8.67
CA THR A 7 4.41 -32.04 -9.18
C THR A 7 4.37 -30.54 -9.44
N ASP A 8 3.21 -29.91 -9.59
CA ASP A 8 3.13 -28.54 -10.16
C ASP A 8 3.58 -27.39 -9.21
N LEU A 9 3.28 -27.46 -7.90
CA LEU A 9 3.45 -26.30 -7.00
C LEU A 9 4.89 -26.03 -6.57
N HIS A 10 5.72 -27.07 -6.42
CA HIS A 10 7.12 -26.90 -6.04
C HIS A 10 7.94 -26.34 -7.21
N ASP A 11 7.66 -26.82 -8.42
CA ASP A 11 8.24 -26.31 -9.66
C ASP A 11 7.79 -24.87 -9.95
N GLU A 12 6.51 -24.55 -9.69
CA GLU A 12 6.00 -23.18 -9.73
C GLU A 12 6.75 -22.27 -8.75
N ARG A 13 6.91 -22.69 -7.49
CA ARG A 13 7.68 -21.92 -6.49
C ARG A 13 9.14 -21.72 -6.89
N ALA A 14 9.79 -22.74 -7.44
CA ALA A 14 11.16 -22.63 -7.95
C ALA A 14 11.24 -21.66 -9.14
N THR A 15 10.23 -21.67 -10.01
CA THR A 15 10.10 -20.73 -11.13
C THR A 15 9.91 -19.30 -10.62
N LEU A 16 9.02 -19.07 -9.65
CA LEU A 16 8.80 -17.77 -9.01
C LEU A 16 10.07 -17.25 -8.32
N ALA A 17 10.80 -18.11 -7.60
CA ALA A 17 12.07 -17.76 -6.97
C ALA A 17 13.15 -17.37 -8.00
N THR A 18 13.20 -18.09 -9.12
CA THR A 18 14.12 -17.80 -10.24
C THR A 18 13.78 -16.45 -10.87
N LEU A 19 12.49 -16.19 -11.16
CA LEU A 19 12.02 -14.91 -11.71
C LEU A 19 12.29 -13.75 -10.76
N LEU A 20 12.04 -13.93 -9.45
CA LEU A 20 12.30 -12.92 -8.44
C LEU A 20 13.78 -12.53 -8.41
N SER A 21 14.67 -13.53 -8.37
CA SER A 21 16.11 -13.34 -8.35
C SER A 21 16.59 -12.62 -9.61
N ALA A 22 16.12 -13.04 -10.79
CA ALA A 22 16.50 -12.43 -12.06
C ALA A 22 16.08 -10.95 -12.15
N ASN A 23 14.86 -10.60 -11.72
CA ASN A 23 14.41 -9.21 -11.71
C ASN A 23 15.19 -8.37 -10.69
N ALA A 24 15.50 -8.91 -9.51
CA ALA A 24 16.30 -8.22 -8.51
C ALA A 24 17.71 -7.89 -9.02
N GLU A 25 18.37 -8.84 -9.70
CA GLU A 25 19.69 -8.62 -10.30
C GLU A 25 19.67 -7.51 -11.36
N LEU A 26 18.63 -7.45 -12.20
CA LEU A 26 18.47 -6.36 -13.17
C LEU A 26 18.36 -4.98 -12.50
N VAL A 27 17.64 -4.89 -11.38
CA VAL A 27 17.50 -3.65 -10.61
C VAL A 27 18.82 -3.27 -9.95
N VAL A 28 19.53 -4.24 -9.36
CA VAL A 28 20.86 -4.03 -8.78
C VAL A 28 21.85 -3.53 -9.84
N GLY A 29 21.82 -4.05 -11.06
CA GLY A 29 22.67 -3.61 -12.17
C GLY A 29 22.50 -2.14 -12.57
N VAL A 30 21.31 -1.56 -12.37
CA VAL A 30 21.09 -0.11 -12.57
C VAL A 30 21.54 0.71 -11.37
N LEU A 31 21.31 0.21 -10.15
CA LEU A 31 21.67 0.92 -8.92
C LEU A 31 23.18 0.92 -8.66
N ARG A 32 23.88 -0.12 -9.14
CA ARG A 32 25.33 -0.28 -9.04
C ARG A 32 25.90 -0.60 -10.43
N PRO A 33 26.05 0.42 -11.30
CA PRO A 33 26.69 0.21 -12.59
C PRO A 33 28.15 -0.21 -12.37
N GLY A 34 28.52 -1.42 -12.80
CA GLY A 34 29.89 -1.90 -12.76
C GLY A 34 30.74 -1.25 -13.85
N GLU A 35 31.97 -0.84 -13.53
CA GLU A 35 32.90 -0.34 -14.53
C GLU A 35 33.15 -1.41 -15.61
N GLY A 36 32.94 -1.07 -16.88
CA GLY A 36 33.12 -1.99 -18.00
C GLY A 36 31.97 -2.97 -18.28
N THR A 37 30.87 -2.92 -17.53
CA THR A 37 29.66 -3.71 -17.84
C THR A 37 28.72 -2.90 -18.73
N PRO A 38 28.11 -3.48 -19.78
CA PRO A 38 27.11 -2.77 -20.58
C PRO A 38 25.97 -2.27 -19.67
N ALA A 39 25.66 -0.98 -19.75
CA ALA A 39 24.65 -0.36 -18.93
C ALA A 39 23.28 -1.01 -19.16
N VAL A 40 22.62 -1.45 -18.09
CA VAL A 40 21.25 -1.94 -18.15
C VAL A 40 20.34 -0.78 -18.59
N PRO A 41 19.53 -0.92 -19.65
CA PRO A 41 18.65 0.14 -20.09
C PRO A 41 17.65 0.52 -18.98
N VAL A 42 17.52 1.81 -18.68
CA VAL A 42 16.66 2.32 -17.59
C VAL A 42 15.21 1.83 -17.73
N LEU A 43 14.68 1.76 -18.95
CA LEU A 43 13.33 1.23 -19.20
C LEU A 43 13.20 -0.27 -18.89
N ALA A 44 14.25 -1.06 -19.15
CA ALA A 44 14.27 -2.49 -18.79
C ALA A 44 14.30 -2.65 -17.26
N ALA A 45 15.05 -1.82 -16.55
CA ALA A 45 15.09 -1.82 -15.09
C ALA A 45 13.79 -1.34 -14.44
N LEU A 46 13.12 -0.34 -15.03
CA LEU A 46 11.77 0.08 -14.59
C LEU A 46 10.76 -1.06 -14.76
N SER A 47 10.80 -1.77 -15.90
CA SER A 47 9.96 -2.95 -16.15
C SER A 47 10.24 -4.05 -15.12
N ALA A 48 11.52 -4.38 -14.89
CA ALA A 48 11.94 -5.37 -13.90
C ALA A 48 11.52 -4.99 -12.48
N THR A 49 11.62 -3.71 -12.10
CA THR A 49 11.18 -3.19 -10.80
C THR A 49 9.67 -3.36 -10.63
N ARG A 50 8.88 -3.04 -11.66
CA ARG A 50 7.42 -3.22 -11.62
C ARG A 50 7.06 -4.70 -11.52
N ASN A 51 7.74 -5.56 -12.28
CA ASN A 51 7.52 -7.00 -12.25
C ASN A 51 7.86 -7.59 -10.87
N LEU A 52 8.97 -7.14 -10.29
CA LEU A 52 9.37 -7.50 -8.92
C LEU A 52 8.31 -7.08 -7.90
N GLY A 53 7.75 -5.88 -8.01
CA GLY A 53 6.65 -5.43 -7.15
C GLY A 53 5.43 -6.36 -7.20
N ASN A 54 4.98 -6.71 -8.41
CA ASN A 54 3.85 -7.63 -8.60
C ASN A 54 4.14 -9.02 -8.02
N LEU A 55 5.32 -9.57 -8.29
CA LEU A 55 5.76 -10.87 -7.76
C LEU A 55 5.79 -10.89 -6.23
N VAL A 56 6.30 -9.83 -5.60
CA VAL A 56 6.32 -9.70 -4.14
C VAL A 56 4.91 -9.61 -3.58
N ASP A 57 4.01 -8.88 -4.22
CA ASP A 57 2.60 -8.80 -3.82
C ASP A 57 1.90 -10.17 -3.89
N ASP A 58 2.12 -10.94 -4.97
CA ASP A 58 1.54 -12.28 -5.13
C ASP A 58 2.06 -13.27 -4.08
N ILE A 59 3.37 -13.22 -3.79
CA ILE A 59 3.99 -14.01 -2.73
C ILE A 59 3.39 -13.61 -1.37
N LEU A 60 3.23 -12.32 -1.11
CA LEU A 60 2.66 -11.82 0.14
C LEU A 60 1.22 -12.30 0.34
N HIS A 61 0.39 -12.30 -0.71
CA HIS A 61 -0.95 -12.87 -0.66
C HIS A 61 -0.94 -14.37 -0.35
N THR A 62 -0.01 -15.12 -0.96
CA THR A 62 0.13 -16.55 -0.73
C THR A 62 0.54 -16.86 0.71
N LEU A 63 1.51 -16.12 1.24
CA LEU A 63 1.97 -16.26 2.62
C LEU A 63 0.89 -15.83 3.63
N ALA A 64 0.16 -14.76 3.35
CA ALA A 64 -0.95 -14.33 4.21
C ALA A 64 -2.04 -15.40 4.29
N ARG A 65 -2.38 -16.07 3.17
CA ARG A 65 -3.32 -17.20 3.16
C ARG A 65 -2.79 -18.38 3.98
N GLN A 66 -1.52 -18.75 3.82
CA GLN A 66 -0.91 -19.83 4.60
C GLN A 66 -0.92 -19.53 6.09
N ALA A 67 -0.56 -18.31 6.49
CA ALA A 67 -0.61 -17.91 7.89
C ALA A 67 -2.04 -18.01 8.46
N ARG A 68 -3.08 -17.73 7.66
CA ARG A 68 -4.47 -17.92 8.06
C ARG A 68 -4.84 -19.40 8.24
N GLU A 69 -4.33 -20.28 7.39
CA GLU A 69 -4.49 -21.74 7.50
C GLU A 69 -3.78 -22.29 8.75
N GLU A 70 -2.65 -21.71 9.12
CA GLU A 70 -1.88 -22.01 10.35
C GLU A 70 -2.53 -21.44 11.63
N GLY A 71 -3.55 -20.59 11.50
CA GLY A 71 -4.33 -20.06 12.62
C GLY A 71 -3.96 -18.64 13.05
N HIS A 72 -3.00 -17.98 12.39
CA HIS A 72 -2.66 -16.58 12.68
C HIS A 72 -3.82 -15.65 12.39
N THR A 73 -3.98 -14.61 13.20
CA THR A 73 -5.06 -13.63 13.10
C THR A 73 -4.74 -12.52 12.10
N TRP A 74 -5.78 -11.88 11.55
CA TRP A 74 -5.62 -10.66 10.75
C TRP A 74 -5.00 -9.50 11.51
N ALA A 75 -5.08 -9.52 12.85
CA ALA A 75 -4.45 -8.50 13.68
C ALA A 75 -2.93 -8.68 13.70
N GLU A 76 -2.45 -9.90 13.91
CA GLU A 76 -1.01 -10.22 13.91
C GLU A 76 -0.38 -9.98 12.53
N LEU A 77 -1.06 -10.37 11.46
CA LEU A 77 -0.61 -10.07 10.09
C LEU A 77 -0.58 -8.57 9.81
N GLY A 78 -1.57 -7.82 10.29
CA GLY A 78 -1.60 -6.36 10.15
C GLY A 78 -0.42 -5.71 10.87
N ASP A 79 -0.18 -6.11 12.12
CA ASP A 79 0.91 -5.60 12.96
C ASP A 79 2.28 -5.85 12.30
N LEU A 80 2.53 -7.08 11.81
CA LEU A 80 3.77 -7.43 11.11
C LEU A 80 4.00 -6.60 9.84
N LEU A 81 2.93 -6.29 9.10
CA LEU A 81 2.98 -5.52 7.86
C LEU A 81 2.93 -4.00 8.07
N GLY A 82 2.83 -3.53 9.33
CA GLY A 82 2.68 -2.12 9.65
C GLY A 82 1.36 -1.53 9.16
N THR A 83 0.31 -2.35 9.04
CA THR A 83 -1.02 -1.96 8.58
C THR A 83 -2.08 -2.22 9.65
N SER A 84 -3.24 -1.58 9.55
CA SER A 84 -4.33 -1.88 10.48
C SER A 84 -4.91 -3.27 10.20
N ARG A 85 -5.49 -3.91 11.23
CA ARG A 85 -6.23 -5.19 11.08
C ARG A 85 -7.26 -5.15 9.93
N GLN A 86 -7.99 -4.04 9.80
CA GLN A 86 -9.00 -3.88 8.75
C GLN A 86 -8.36 -3.75 7.37
N ALA A 87 -7.23 -3.04 7.25
CA ALA A 87 -6.48 -2.93 5.99
C ALA A 87 -5.89 -4.29 5.57
N ALA A 88 -5.33 -5.06 6.51
CA ALA A 88 -4.86 -6.42 6.26
C ALA A 88 -6.00 -7.34 5.81
N TYR A 89 -7.15 -7.29 6.49
CA TYR A 89 -8.34 -8.05 6.08
C TYR A 89 -8.76 -7.68 4.66
N GLN A 90 -8.95 -6.40 4.35
CA GLN A 90 -9.37 -5.95 3.01
C GLN A 90 -8.38 -6.34 1.91
N ARG A 91 -7.07 -6.29 2.18
CA ARG A 91 -6.04 -6.63 1.20
C ARG A 91 -5.96 -8.14 0.96
N PHE A 92 -6.00 -8.95 2.01
CA PHE A 92 -5.64 -10.36 1.93
C PHE A 92 -6.83 -11.33 2.06
N SER A 93 -8.05 -10.88 2.39
CA SER A 93 -9.23 -11.76 2.47
C SER A 93 -9.72 -12.28 1.10
N GLY A 94 -9.05 -11.91 0.01
CA GLY A 94 -9.53 -12.12 -1.36
C GLY A 94 -10.72 -11.23 -1.70
N PRO A 95 -11.22 -11.28 -2.95
CA PRO A 95 -12.53 -10.73 -3.26
C PRO A 95 -13.52 -11.41 -2.32
N MET A 96 -14.11 -10.62 -1.41
CA MET A 96 -15.27 -11.07 -0.66
C MET A 96 -16.21 -11.71 -1.68
N PRO A 97 -16.66 -12.97 -1.52
CA PRO A 97 -17.77 -13.44 -2.34
C PRO A 97 -18.84 -12.35 -2.24
N PRO A 98 -19.47 -11.92 -3.34
CA PRO A 98 -20.48 -10.87 -3.26
C PRO A 98 -21.40 -11.29 -2.14
N THR A 99 -21.40 -10.54 -1.05
CA THR A 99 -22.29 -10.80 0.09
C THR A 99 -23.63 -11.03 -0.57
N GLY A 100 -24.10 -12.28 -0.52
CA GLY A 100 -25.38 -12.65 -1.08
C GLY A 100 -26.40 -11.61 -0.59
N PRO A 101 -27.42 -11.30 -1.41
CA PRO A 101 -28.26 -10.13 -1.22
C PRO A 101 -28.57 -9.96 0.26
N PHE A 102 -28.18 -8.80 0.80
CA PHE A 102 -28.50 -8.38 2.15
C PHE A 102 -29.94 -8.85 2.45
N PRO A 103 -30.18 -9.65 3.51
CA PRO A 103 -31.54 -10.13 3.77
C PRO A 103 -32.45 -8.90 3.74
N PRO A 104 -33.53 -8.93 2.94
CA PRO A 104 -34.41 -7.77 2.85
C PRO A 104 -34.79 -7.37 4.28
N PRO A 105 -34.81 -6.06 4.59
CA PRO A 105 -35.26 -5.62 5.90
C PRO A 105 -36.60 -6.32 6.20
N PRO A 106 -36.81 -6.85 7.42
CA PRO A 106 -38.04 -7.54 7.75
C PRO A 106 -39.21 -6.66 7.33
N HIS A 107 -40.07 -7.18 6.45
CA HIS A 107 -41.27 -6.50 6.04
C HIS A 107 -42.17 -6.38 7.26
N PHE A 108 -42.14 -5.23 7.91
CA PHE A 108 -43.17 -4.87 8.88
C PHE A 108 -44.44 -4.61 8.08
N PRO A 109 -45.53 -5.38 8.31
CA PRO A 109 -46.81 -5.06 7.70
C PRO A 109 -47.23 -3.65 8.15
N PRO A 110 -47.81 -2.81 7.27
CA PRO A 110 -48.39 -1.55 7.70
C PRO A 110 -49.53 -1.86 8.66
N GLY A 111 -49.28 -1.66 9.96
CA GLY A 111 -50.31 -1.79 10.98
C GLY A 111 -51.42 -0.76 10.71
N PRO A 112 -52.70 -1.12 10.94
CA PRO A 112 -53.81 -0.20 10.75
C PRO A 112 -53.64 1.00 11.69
N HIS A 113 -53.59 2.20 11.13
CA HIS A 113 -53.53 3.45 11.91
C HIS A 113 -54.85 3.64 12.68
N GLY A 114 -54.75 3.67 14.02
CA GLY A 114 -55.84 4.04 14.92
C GLY A 114 -55.50 3.83 16.41
N HIS A 115 -55.08 4.91 17.09
CA HIS A 115 -54.80 5.06 18.53
C HIS A 115 -56.03 4.75 19.44
N PRO A 116 -55.98 4.67 20.80
CA PRO A 116 -54.92 5.12 21.72
C PRO A 116 -54.57 4.15 22.89
N GLY A 117 -53.29 4.02 23.19
CA GLY A 117 -52.80 3.28 24.37
C GLY A 117 -51.31 3.04 24.26
N GLY A 118 -50.50 3.99 24.73
CA GLY A 118 -49.05 3.90 24.64
C GLY A 118 -48.52 2.66 25.40
N PRO A 119 -47.56 1.91 24.84
CA PRO A 119 -46.93 0.82 25.56
C PRO A 119 -46.05 1.40 26.67
N ARG A 120 -46.21 0.86 27.88
CA ARG A 120 -45.27 1.03 29.00
C ARG A 120 -43.85 0.82 28.49
N GLN A 121 -43.03 1.86 28.56
CA GLN A 121 -41.58 1.75 28.42
C GLN A 121 -41.10 0.70 29.43
N GLN A 122 -40.56 -0.42 28.93
CA GLN A 122 -39.73 -1.29 29.76
C GLN A 122 -38.51 -0.48 30.15
N GLN A 123 -38.48 -0.07 31.41
CA GLN A 123 -37.34 0.57 32.04
C GLN A 123 -36.14 -0.37 31.93
N VAL A 124 -35.17 0.01 31.11
CA VAL A 124 -33.79 -0.41 31.31
C VAL A 124 -33.32 0.16 32.66
N PRO A 125 -32.72 -0.64 33.57
CA PRO A 125 -32.21 -0.11 34.83
C PRO A 125 -31.10 0.90 34.55
N PRO A 126 -31.07 2.05 35.24
CA PRO A 126 -30.04 3.05 35.02
C PRO A 126 -28.68 2.51 35.47
N PHE A 127 -27.67 2.64 34.62
CA PHE A 127 -26.26 2.51 35.01
C PHE A 127 -25.98 3.46 36.19
N PRO A 128 -25.23 3.05 37.22
CA PRO A 128 -24.83 3.97 38.28
C PRO A 128 -23.94 5.09 37.69
N PRO A 129 -24.16 6.36 38.08
CA PRO A 129 -23.32 7.45 37.63
C PRO A 129 -21.91 7.28 38.18
N ARG A 130 -20.89 7.45 37.32
CA ARG A 130 -19.50 7.62 37.77
C ARG A 130 -19.43 8.83 38.71
N PRO A 131 -18.70 8.77 39.82
CA PRO A 131 -18.48 9.94 40.66
C PRO A 131 -17.71 10.99 39.85
N GLN A 132 -18.34 12.13 39.60
CA GLN A 132 -17.66 13.34 39.15
C GLN A 132 -17.02 13.99 40.36
N ASP A 133 -15.71 13.80 40.50
CA ASP A 133 -14.88 14.68 41.32
C ASP A 133 -14.43 15.89 40.48
N SER A 134 -15.10 17.00 40.75
CA SER A 134 -14.60 18.39 40.89
C SER A 134 -13.83 19.11 39.75
N PRO A 135 -14.01 20.45 39.65
CA PRO A 135 -13.53 21.27 38.55
C PRO A 135 -12.13 21.82 38.81
N GLY A 136 -11.25 21.76 37.81
CA GLY A 136 -9.96 22.43 37.89
C GLY A 136 -9.01 22.09 36.76
N SER A 137 -8.79 23.08 35.89
CA SER A 137 -7.58 23.27 35.09
C SER A 137 -7.29 22.31 33.94
N GLY A 138 -7.28 22.88 32.73
CA GLY A 138 -6.52 22.33 31.62
C GLY A 138 -7.21 22.48 30.28
N ARG A 139 -7.08 23.65 29.67
CA ARG A 139 -7.02 23.73 28.20
C ARG A 139 -5.95 22.73 27.76
N SER A 140 -6.36 21.67 27.07
CA SER A 140 -5.45 20.92 26.21
C SER A 140 -5.91 21.13 24.78
N ASP A 141 -5.28 22.13 24.17
CA ASP A 141 -5.01 22.24 22.75
C ASP A 141 -4.87 20.86 22.10
N HIS A 142 -5.89 20.42 21.38
CA HIS A 142 -5.69 19.41 20.34
C HIS A 142 -5.32 20.16 19.05
N PRO A 143 -4.12 19.95 18.48
CA PRO A 143 -3.82 20.49 17.16
C PRO A 143 -4.74 19.83 16.13
N PRO A 144 -5.29 20.58 15.16
CA PRO A 144 -6.08 20.00 14.09
C PRO A 144 -5.21 19.02 13.28
N ILE A 145 -5.73 17.82 13.05
CA ILE A 145 -5.10 16.80 12.21
C ILE A 145 -4.84 17.42 10.82
N PRO A 146 -3.60 17.41 10.29
CA PRO A 146 -3.30 17.96 8.98
C PRO A 146 -3.99 17.12 7.90
N ARG A 147 -4.75 17.78 7.02
CA ARG A 147 -5.34 17.17 5.84
C ARG A 147 -4.22 16.62 4.93
N PRO A 148 -4.40 15.46 4.29
CA PRO A 148 -3.42 14.96 3.32
C PRO A 148 -3.27 15.94 2.15
N PRO A 149 -2.06 16.08 1.57
CA PRO A 149 -1.83 16.96 0.44
C PRO A 149 -2.64 16.48 -0.77
N VAL A 150 -3.41 17.42 -1.36
CA VAL A 150 -4.17 17.21 -2.59
C VAL A 150 -3.18 17.03 -3.75
N PRO A 151 -3.37 16.03 -4.63
CA PRO A 151 -2.47 15.82 -5.76
C PRO A 151 -2.52 17.00 -6.75
N PRO A 152 -1.38 17.39 -7.35
CA PRO A 152 -1.34 18.43 -8.36
C PRO A 152 -2.14 17.99 -9.60
N GLY A 153 -3.15 18.78 -9.99
CA GLY A 153 -4.00 18.52 -11.17
C GLY A 153 -5.51 18.65 -10.93
N ALA A 154 -5.97 18.94 -9.71
CA ALA A 154 -7.39 19.20 -9.46
C ALA A 154 -7.85 20.51 -10.14
N PRO A 155 -9.04 20.54 -10.76
CA PRO A 155 -9.58 21.73 -11.42
C PRO A 155 -9.80 22.84 -10.38
N GLY A 156 -9.02 23.92 -10.48
CA GLY A 156 -9.02 25.05 -9.54
C GLY A 156 -7.66 25.44 -8.98
N TYR A 157 -6.58 24.72 -9.29
CA TYR A 157 -5.23 25.14 -8.93
C TYR A 157 -4.76 26.31 -9.82
N PRO A 158 -4.32 27.45 -9.25
CA PRO A 158 -3.58 28.43 -10.01
C PRO A 158 -2.26 27.81 -10.47
N ALA A 159 -1.94 27.97 -11.76
CA ALA A 159 -0.68 27.51 -12.31
C ALA A 159 0.49 28.11 -11.48
N PRO A 160 1.54 27.32 -11.18
CA PRO A 160 2.70 27.85 -10.49
C PRO A 160 3.32 28.97 -11.35
N PRO A 161 3.81 30.07 -10.74
CA PRO A 161 4.53 31.09 -11.49
C PRO A 161 5.75 30.44 -12.14
N CYS A 162 5.92 30.68 -13.44
CA CYS A 162 7.10 30.25 -14.19
C CYS A 162 8.37 30.62 -13.41
N PRO A 163 9.37 29.72 -13.32
CA PRO A 163 10.65 30.10 -12.74
C PRO A 163 11.22 31.23 -13.60
N THR A 164 11.30 32.41 -12.99
CA THR A 164 12.03 33.55 -13.52
C THR A 164 13.51 33.18 -13.47
N SER A 165 14.13 33.08 -14.65
CA SER A 165 15.58 32.90 -14.78
C SER A 165 16.30 34.00 -14.01
N PRO A 166 17.16 33.68 -13.04
CA PRO A 166 18.17 34.63 -12.61
C PRO A 166 19.28 34.60 -13.67
N GLY A 167 19.42 35.72 -14.39
CA GLY A 167 20.63 36.00 -15.15
C GLY A 167 21.85 35.95 -14.22
N GLY A 168 22.90 35.29 -14.69
CA GLY A 168 24.14 35.13 -13.94
C GLY A 168 25.16 34.24 -14.67
N SER A 169 25.66 34.71 -15.81
CA SER A 169 27.07 34.47 -16.15
C SER A 169 27.89 35.47 -15.30
N PRO A 170 29.03 35.09 -14.70
CA PRO A 170 30.22 34.80 -15.49
C PRO A 170 31.15 33.69 -14.94
N ASP A 171 32.12 33.32 -15.79
CA ASP A 171 33.42 32.75 -15.43
C ASP A 171 33.45 31.33 -14.83
N HIS A 172 33.51 30.33 -15.71
CA HIS A 172 34.11 29.03 -15.38
C HIS A 172 35.44 28.90 -16.15
N PRO A 173 36.56 28.58 -15.49
CA PRO A 173 37.83 28.38 -16.17
C PRO A 173 37.76 27.13 -17.07
N ALA A 174 38.45 27.20 -18.21
CA ALA A 174 38.51 26.13 -19.19
C ALA A 174 38.96 24.79 -18.57
N PRO A 175 38.41 23.65 -19.02
CA PRO A 175 38.84 22.34 -18.53
C PRO A 175 40.31 22.07 -18.90
N PRO A 176 41.06 21.33 -18.06
CA PRO A 176 42.45 20.99 -18.34
C PRO A 176 42.53 20.16 -19.63
N GLN A 177 43.33 20.62 -20.59
CA GLN A 177 43.64 19.86 -21.80
C GLN A 177 44.61 18.73 -21.45
N PHE A 178 44.14 17.49 -21.55
CA PHE A 178 45.00 16.31 -21.44
C PHE A 178 45.74 16.09 -22.78
N PRO A 179 47.06 15.78 -22.75
CA PRO A 179 47.80 15.45 -23.97
C PRO A 179 47.29 14.13 -24.56
N SER A 180 47.16 14.08 -25.89
CA SER A 180 46.73 12.89 -26.63
C SER A 180 47.72 11.72 -26.45
N PRO A 181 47.24 10.47 -26.42
CA PRO A 181 48.11 9.30 -26.30
C PRO A 181 48.98 9.11 -27.56
N PRO A 182 50.23 8.61 -27.42
CA PRO A 182 51.11 8.37 -28.55
C PRO A 182 50.55 7.27 -29.46
N THR A 183 50.60 7.52 -30.77
CA THR A 183 50.21 6.58 -31.81
C THR A 183 51.13 5.34 -31.79
N PRO A 184 50.60 4.11 -31.84
CA PRO A 184 51.43 2.91 -31.87
C PRO A 184 52.20 2.80 -33.21
N PRO A 185 53.45 2.28 -33.18
CA PRO A 185 54.23 2.07 -34.38
C PRO A 185 53.64 0.93 -35.24
N ARG A 186 53.88 1.07 -36.55
CA ARG A 186 53.33 0.25 -37.64
C ARG A 186 53.94 -1.14 -37.74
#